data_AF-A0A5N5D1Y9-F1
#
_entry.id   AF-A0A5N5D1Y9-F1
#
_cell.length_a   1.000
_cell.length_b   1.000
_cell.length_c   1.000
_cell.angle_alpha   90.00
_cell.angle_beta   90.00
_cell.angle_gamma   90.00
#
_symmetry.space_group_name_H-M   'P 1'
#
loop_
_entity.id
_entity.type
_entity.pdbx_description
1 polymer ?
#
loop_
_entity_poly.entity_id
_entity_poly.type
_entity_poly.pdbx_seq_one_letter_code
_entity_poly.pdbx_strand_id
1 'polypeptide(L)'
;MAYRGGIPDNEQTDWLPIPELRPDDADVAFIAVIGHSVTFIEQVNDPIFSAHRPAGMKNVNPQWPDSRDMTYFSDHTDGIMACTMQHQICDPNKPPKRGCTPLTAAASLRSALNQTLSSELQRTYAKSILSLIIDAHVEVVDFIQMLGITALDARNAFYGPLSNPVPDNQWEKEVELWWQGTLAALQLLVTEQVTGPSMVEAQQLFSKPQTKEEKLRCENQKIRSTAYTSFSTLGLAIIFSLGGTFIILSYTLEPCVAYIQRKRNLDVYHRLEWATNGTLQLQRLAHEELGLGTWTRAATEVPVVVASATGGTKLAVVDVSDVEHPVLVAPPETLEVQMAGGKMAGAESASSD
;
A
#
# COMPACT_ATOMS: atom_id res chain seq x y z
N MET A 1 4.39 26.42 25.04
CA MET A 1 2.98 26.88 25.12
C MET A 1 2.72 27.73 23.88
N ALA A 2 1.49 27.75 23.36
CA ALA A 2 1.14 28.58 22.21
C ALA A 2 -0.21 29.26 22.44
N TYR A 3 -0.33 30.52 22.04
CA TYR A 3 -1.49 31.40 22.29
C TYR A 3 -1.94 32.07 21.00
N ARG A 4 -3.24 31.99 20.69
CA ARG A 4 -3.83 32.59 19.49
C ARG A 4 -4.38 33.98 19.79
N GLY A 5 -3.90 34.98 19.08
CA GLY A 5 -4.38 36.36 19.12
C GLY A 5 -4.90 36.80 17.77
N GLY A 6 -5.85 37.72 17.75
CA GLY A 6 -6.47 38.14 16.50
C GLY A 6 -7.45 39.29 16.67
N ILE A 7 -8.14 39.60 15.58
CA ILE A 7 -9.23 40.57 15.56
C ILE A 7 -10.41 39.95 16.32
N PRO A 8 -11.05 40.65 17.27
CA PRO A 8 -12.19 40.11 18.00
C PRO A 8 -13.43 40.12 17.10
N ASP A 9 -13.66 39.04 16.35
CA ASP A 9 -14.77 38.92 15.40
C ASP A 9 -15.58 37.61 15.53
N ASN A 10 -15.83 37.19 16.78
CA ASN A 10 -16.61 36.01 17.20
C ASN A 10 -15.91 34.64 17.13
N GLU A 11 -14.65 34.56 16.71
CA GLU A 11 -13.83 33.35 16.83
C GLU A 11 -12.92 33.39 18.09
N GLN A 12 -12.52 32.21 18.58
CA GLN A 12 -11.83 32.04 19.87
C GLN A 12 -10.44 32.68 19.88
N THR A 13 -10.35 33.99 20.15
CA THR A 13 -9.09 34.67 20.45
C THR A 13 -8.74 34.46 21.93
N ASP A 14 -7.62 33.80 22.22
CA ASP A 14 -7.13 33.61 23.60
C ASP A 14 -6.71 34.94 24.24
N TRP A 15 -6.28 35.90 23.40
CA TRP A 15 -5.81 37.21 23.83
C TRP A 15 -5.96 38.26 22.71
N LEU A 16 -5.94 39.54 23.08
CA LEU A 16 -6.03 40.66 22.15
C LEU A 16 -4.67 41.37 22.02
N PRO A 17 -4.01 41.34 20.83
CA PRO A 17 -2.74 42.03 20.63
C PRO A 17 -2.81 43.53 20.82
N ILE A 18 -1.75 44.17 21.34
CA ILE A 18 -1.64 45.64 21.28
C ILE A 18 -1.68 46.11 19.82
N PRO A 19 -2.13 47.34 19.53
CA PRO A 19 -2.32 47.81 18.16
C PRO A 19 -1.10 47.62 17.24
N GLU A 20 0.11 47.76 17.78
CA GLU A 20 1.37 47.61 17.05
C GLU A 20 1.67 46.16 16.63
N LEU A 21 1.06 45.19 17.31
CA LEU A 21 1.18 43.75 17.05
C LEU A 21 -0.12 43.17 16.47
N ARG A 22 -1.02 44.02 15.98
CA ARG A 22 -2.30 43.63 15.42
C ARG A 22 -2.35 44.00 13.92
N PRO A 23 -1.81 43.14 13.04
CA PRO A 23 -1.97 43.32 11.61
C PRO A 23 -3.46 43.25 11.22
N ASP A 24 -3.85 44.04 10.22
CA ASP A 24 -5.24 44.09 9.74
C ASP A 24 -5.62 42.88 8.86
N ASP A 25 -4.62 42.17 8.32
CA ASP A 25 -4.77 41.13 7.30
C ASP A 25 -4.18 39.76 7.72
N ALA A 26 -3.92 39.55 9.01
CA ALA A 26 -3.35 38.30 9.51
C ALA A 26 -3.80 37.97 10.94
N ASP A 27 -3.81 36.69 11.28
CA ASP A 27 -3.90 36.22 12.66
C ASP A 27 -2.51 36.18 13.28
N VAL A 28 -2.41 36.41 14.59
CA VAL A 28 -1.12 36.48 15.30
C VAL A 28 -1.04 35.44 16.40
N ALA A 29 -0.02 34.61 16.37
CA ALA A 29 0.24 33.63 17.39
C ALA A 29 1.53 33.91 18.15
N PHE A 30 1.51 33.68 19.46
CA PHE A 30 2.74 33.61 20.25
C PHE A 30 3.05 32.18 20.63
N ILE A 31 4.30 31.79 20.44
CA ILE A 31 4.83 30.46 20.79
C ILE A 31 5.95 30.68 21.80
N ALA A 32 5.76 30.18 23.01
CA ALA A 32 6.73 30.23 24.09
C ALA A 32 7.38 28.86 24.29
N VAL A 33 8.69 28.80 24.11
CA VAL A 33 9.54 27.66 24.41
C VAL A 33 10.15 27.87 25.79
N ILE A 34 9.70 27.06 26.76
CA ILE A 34 10.02 27.24 28.18
C ILE A 34 11.12 26.24 28.55
N GLY A 35 12.33 26.75 28.78
CA GLY A 35 13.55 25.96 28.99
C GLY A 35 14.07 25.92 30.43
N HIS A 36 13.32 26.41 31.41
CA HIS A 36 13.79 26.74 32.77
C HIS A 36 14.63 25.68 33.52
N SER A 37 14.44 24.40 33.21
CA SER A 37 15.12 23.29 33.91
C SER A 37 16.16 22.57 33.06
N VAL A 38 16.48 23.10 31.87
CA VAL A 38 17.42 22.49 30.92
C VAL A 38 18.76 23.24 30.99
N THR A 39 19.85 22.46 31.01
CA THR A 39 21.21 22.99 30.90
C THR A 39 21.94 22.36 29.72
N PHE A 40 22.61 23.18 28.92
CA PHE A 40 23.39 22.74 27.77
C PHE A 40 24.83 22.41 28.18
N ILE A 41 25.42 21.39 27.57
CA ILE A 41 26.82 21.01 27.82
C ILE A 41 27.82 21.93 27.11
N GLU A 42 27.35 22.72 26.14
CA GLU A 42 28.10 23.73 25.41
C GLU A 42 27.24 25.00 25.24
N GLN A 43 27.85 26.09 24.79
CA GLN A 43 27.12 27.32 24.50
C GLN A 43 26.27 27.14 23.24
N VAL A 44 25.11 27.80 23.20
CA VAL A 44 24.16 27.74 22.07
C VAL A 44 23.85 29.15 21.60
N ASN A 45 24.05 29.44 20.31
CA ASN A 45 23.80 30.77 19.74
C ASN A 45 22.43 30.91 19.06
N ASP A 46 21.63 29.84 19.04
CA ASP A 46 20.27 29.91 18.49
C ASP A 46 19.45 30.99 19.23
N PRO A 47 18.75 31.91 18.53
CA PRO A 47 18.03 33.01 19.17
C PRO A 47 16.94 32.60 20.18
N ILE A 48 16.35 31.42 20.02
CA ILE A 48 15.27 30.90 20.88
C ILE A 48 15.82 30.01 21.98
N PHE A 49 16.85 29.21 21.68
CA PHE A 49 17.49 28.30 22.62
C PHE A 49 18.80 28.86 23.23
N SER A 50 19.03 30.16 23.10
CA SER A 50 20.28 30.84 23.46
C SER A 50 20.73 30.51 24.87
N ALA A 51 21.96 30.03 25.02
CA ALA A 51 22.49 29.59 26.31
C ALA A 51 23.99 29.89 26.44
N HIS A 52 24.32 30.95 27.18
CA HIS A 52 25.70 31.37 27.45
C HIS A 52 25.98 31.57 28.94
N ARG A 53 24.95 31.50 29.80
CA ARG A 53 25.08 31.73 31.24
C ARG A 53 25.67 30.50 31.94
N PRO A 54 26.83 30.58 32.62
CA PRO A 54 27.41 29.42 33.30
C PRO A 54 26.46 28.85 34.38
N ALA A 55 26.16 27.54 34.27
CA ALA A 55 25.29 26.78 35.17
C ALA A 55 26.05 25.90 36.17
N GLY A 56 27.39 25.96 36.13
CA GLY A 56 28.29 25.19 36.98
C GLY A 56 28.76 23.89 36.35
N MET A 57 29.68 23.26 37.06
CA MET A 57 30.37 22.03 36.67
C MET A 57 29.50 20.80 36.96
N LYS A 58 29.10 20.05 35.92
CA LYS A 58 28.27 18.83 36.06
C LYS A 58 28.98 17.62 35.45
N ASN A 59 28.66 16.43 35.97
CA ASN A 59 29.07 15.18 35.35
C ASN A 59 28.20 14.95 34.11
N VAL A 60 28.76 15.21 32.93
CA VAL A 60 28.05 15.02 31.64
C VAL A 60 28.31 13.64 31.03
N ASN A 61 29.31 12.92 31.53
CA ASN A 61 29.69 11.60 31.04
C ASN A 61 29.58 10.53 32.14
N PRO A 62 28.62 9.58 32.05
CA PRO A 62 28.45 8.54 33.06
C PRO A 62 29.60 7.51 33.08
N GLN A 63 30.41 7.41 32.02
CA GLN A 63 31.61 6.55 32.00
C GLN A 63 32.79 7.14 32.79
N TRP A 64 32.77 8.44 33.08
CA TRP A 64 33.88 9.15 33.74
C TRP A 64 33.34 10.03 34.89
N PRO A 65 33.09 9.46 36.08
CA PRO A 65 32.41 10.15 37.19
C PRO A 65 33.17 11.37 37.74
N ASP A 66 34.48 11.45 37.49
CA ASP A 66 35.34 12.53 37.95
C ASP A 66 35.49 13.66 36.91
N SER A 67 35.09 13.44 35.65
CA SER A 67 35.10 14.49 34.63
C SER A 67 33.86 15.38 34.80
N ARG A 68 34.09 16.63 35.19
CA ARG A 68 33.06 17.66 35.24
C ARG A 68 33.30 18.68 34.14
N ASP A 69 32.26 18.90 33.34
CA ASP A 69 32.26 19.93 32.31
C ASP A 69 31.37 21.10 32.71
N MET A 70 31.73 22.29 32.26
CA MET A 70 30.92 23.49 32.47
C MET A 70 29.64 23.35 31.65
N THR A 71 28.51 23.59 32.30
CA THR A 71 27.20 23.63 31.63
C THR A 71 26.68 25.07 31.55
N TYR A 72 25.69 25.31 30.70
CA TYR A 72 25.14 26.62 30.41
C TYR A 72 23.61 26.63 30.58
N PHE A 73 23.11 27.64 31.29
CA PHE A 73 21.70 27.97 31.36
C PHE A 73 21.30 28.82 30.15
N SER A 74 20.03 28.73 29.81
CA SER A 74 19.38 29.65 28.88
C SER A 74 19.61 31.11 29.30
N ASP A 75 19.86 31.98 28.32
CA ASP A 75 20.04 33.42 28.54
C ASP A 75 18.73 34.10 28.93
N HIS A 76 17.62 33.55 28.44
CA HIS A 76 16.27 34.02 28.69
C HIS A 76 15.46 32.96 29.45
N THR A 77 14.46 33.40 30.20
CA THR A 77 13.51 32.51 30.89
C THR A 77 12.72 31.67 29.88
N ASP A 78 12.20 32.35 28.86
CA ASP A 78 11.40 31.75 27.80
C ASP A 78 11.88 32.31 26.44
N GLY A 79 12.08 31.42 25.47
CA GLY A 79 12.26 31.80 24.07
C GLY A 79 10.88 32.05 23.44
N ILE A 80 10.63 33.27 22.98
CA ILE A 80 9.31 33.67 22.45
C ILE A 80 9.42 33.94 20.96
N MET A 81 8.52 33.34 20.19
CA MET A 81 8.32 33.61 18.77
C MET A 81 6.92 34.13 18.51
N ALA A 82 6.81 35.12 17.61
CA ALA A 82 5.54 35.59 17.06
C ALA A 82 5.40 35.07 15.63
N CYS A 83 4.25 34.46 15.31
CA CYS A 83 3.91 34.01 13.97
C CYS A 83 2.70 34.80 13.46
N THR A 84 2.76 35.23 12.20
CA THR A 84 1.61 35.82 11.50
C THR A 84 1.09 34.80 10.49
N MET A 85 -0.22 34.59 10.46
CA MET A 85 -0.87 33.58 9.63
C MET A 85 -1.87 34.27 8.71
N GLN A 86 -1.77 33.99 7.41
CA GLN A 86 -2.63 34.56 6.39
C GLN A 86 -3.19 33.47 5.50
N HIS A 87 -4.44 33.67 5.08
CA HIS A 87 -5.17 32.70 4.29
C HIS A 87 -5.59 33.30 2.95
N GLN A 88 -5.51 32.48 1.90
CA GLN A 88 -5.99 32.83 0.57
C GLN A 88 -6.58 31.59 -0.09
N ILE A 89 -7.75 31.75 -0.73
CA ILE A 89 -8.38 30.71 -1.53
C ILE A 89 -8.53 31.20 -2.97
N CYS A 90 -8.13 30.35 -3.91
CA CYS A 90 -8.10 30.66 -5.33
C CYS A 90 -9.04 29.78 -6.14
N ASP A 91 -9.73 30.38 -7.11
CA ASP A 91 -10.37 29.66 -8.22
C ASP A 91 -9.30 29.27 -9.25
N PRO A 92 -9.03 27.96 -9.45
CA PRO A 92 -7.99 27.51 -10.37
C PRO A 92 -8.30 27.83 -11.84
N ASN A 93 -9.56 28.15 -12.17
CA ASN A 93 -9.97 28.47 -13.55
C ASN A 93 -9.77 29.96 -13.89
N LYS A 94 -9.39 30.78 -12.91
CA LYS A 94 -9.21 32.23 -13.07
C LYS A 94 -7.73 32.61 -12.90
N PRO A 95 -7.28 33.69 -13.54
CA PRO A 95 -5.92 34.17 -13.34
C PRO A 95 -5.71 34.61 -11.88
N PRO A 96 -4.53 34.37 -11.28
CA PRO A 96 -4.28 34.59 -9.84
C PRO A 96 -4.69 35.97 -9.32
N LYS A 97 -4.46 37.02 -10.12
CA LYS A 97 -4.79 38.42 -9.75
C LYS A 97 -6.28 38.73 -9.61
N ARG A 98 -7.17 37.87 -10.14
CA ARG A 98 -8.64 38.06 -10.10
C ARG A 98 -9.39 36.82 -9.62
N GLY A 99 -8.70 35.69 -9.46
CA GLY A 99 -9.27 34.41 -9.06
C GLY A 99 -9.12 34.10 -7.58
N CYS A 100 -8.26 34.84 -6.87
CA CYS A 100 -7.97 34.59 -5.47
C CYS A 100 -8.57 35.67 -4.57
N THR A 101 -8.93 35.28 -3.35
CA THR A 101 -9.23 36.23 -2.28
C THR A 101 -7.97 37.07 -1.98
N PRO A 102 -8.08 38.27 -1.38
CA PRO A 102 -6.92 38.85 -0.71
C PRO A 102 -6.35 37.89 0.34
N LEU A 103 -5.05 38.02 0.65
CA LEU A 103 -4.49 37.45 1.87
C LEU A 103 -5.16 38.16 3.05
N THR A 104 -5.66 37.39 4.00
CA THR A 104 -6.44 37.92 5.12
C THR A 104 -6.38 36.96 6.30
N ALA A 105 -6.72 37.46 7.49
CA ALA A 105 -7.03 36.66 8.66
C ALA A 105 -8.17 35.66 8.38
N ALA A 106 -8.17 34.54 9.11
CA ALA A 106 -9.10 33.42 8.95
C ALA A 106 -10.57 33.87 9.01
N ALA A 107 -10.92 34.68 10.01
CA ALA A 107 -12.29 35.14 10.22
C ALA A 107 -12.80 36.06 9.09
N SER A 108 -11.91 36.86 8.51
CA SER A 108 -12.22 37.71 7.35
C SER A 108 -12.31 36.94 6.03
N LEU A 109 -11.77 35.72 5.95
CA LEU A 109 -11.77 34.91 4.73
C LEU A 109 -13.18 34.51 4.28
N ARG A 110 -14.10 34.25 5.22
CA ARG A 110 -15.53 33.95 4.91
C ARG A 110 -16.16 35.05 4.05
N SER A 111 -15.88 36.31 4.40
CA SER A 111 -16.40 37.47 3.67
C SER A 111 -15.75 37.62 2.29
N ALA A 112 -14.44 37.39 2.20
CA ALA A 112 -13.65 37.50 0.98
C ALA A 112 -14.04 36.43 -0.07
N LEU A 113 -14.35 35.21 0.38
CA LEU A 113 -14.86 34.13 -0.48
C LEU A 113 -16.14 34.52 -1.20
N ASN A 114 -17.04 35.20 -0.48
CA ASN A 114 -18.33 35.62 -1.05
C ASN A 114 -18.20 36.70 -2.12
N GLN A 115 -17.09 37.44 -2.14
CA GLN A 115 -16.82 38.46 -3.16
C GLN A 115 -16.05 37.87 -4.35
N THR A 116 -15.22 36.86 -4.13
CA THR A 116 -14.29 36.31 -5.14
C THR A 116 -14.92 35.18 -5.98
N LEU A 117 -15.64 34.26 -5.33
CA LEU A 117 -16.18 33.06 -5.99
C LEU A 117 -17.61 33.32 -6.46
N SER A 118 -17.91 33.15 -7.74
CA SER A 118 -19.23 33.46 -8.30
C SER A 118 -20.20 32.28 -8.27
N SER A 119 -19.69 31.04 -8.35
CA SER A 119 -20.51 29.83 -8.35
C SER A 119 -20.83 29.37 -6.92
N GLU A 120 -22.08 28.97 -6.67
CA GLU A 120 -22.50 28.36 -5.41
C GLU A 120 -21.72 27.08 -5.11
N LEU A 121 -21.47 26.25 -6.13
CA LEU A 121 -20.65 25.05 -6.00
C LEU A 121 -19.23 25.40 -5.53
N GLN A 122 -18.57 26.39 -6.17
CA GLN A 122 -17.24 26.83 -5.76
C GLN A 122 -17.21 27.35 -4.31
N ARG A 123 -18.26 28.09 -3.91
CA ARG A 123 -18.39 28.56 -2.52
C ARG A 123 -18.55 27.42 -1.54
N THR A 124 -19.32 26.37 -1.87
CA THR A 124 -19.48 25.19 -1.01
C THR A 124 -18.15 24.45 -0.83
N TYR A 125 -17.36 24.30 -1.89
CA TYR A 125 -16.01 23.71 -1.81
C TYR A 125 -15.09 24.57 -0.93
N ALA A 126 -15.04 25.87 -1.19
CA ALA A 126 -14.18 26.78 -0.43
C ALA A 126 -14.56 26.89 1.05
N LYS A 127 -15.86 26.95 1.36
CA LYS A 127 -16.37 26.92 2.75
C LYS A 127 -15.96 25.65 3.47
N SER A 128 -15.92 24.52 2.77
CA SER A 128 -15.46 23.29 3.41
C SER A 128 -13.95 23.23 3.59
N ILE A 129 -13.14 23.80 2.70
CA ILE A 129 -11.70 23.94 2.95
C ILE A 129 -11.51 24.82 4.19
N LEU A 130 -12.29 25.90 4.28
CA LEU A 130 -12.25 26.81 5.41
C LEU A 130 -12.67 26.14 6.73
N SER A 131 -13.69 25.28 6.72
CA SER A 131 -14.07 24.53 7.92
C SER A 131 -12.98 23.55 8.37
N LEU A 132 -12.13 23.06 7.47
CA LEU A 132 -10.98 22.25 7.87
C LEU A 132 -9.90 23.10 8.55
N ILE A 133 -9.66 24.33 8.06
CA ILE A 133 -8.63 25.20 8.64
C ILE A 133 -9.09 25.75 10.00
N ILE A 134 -10.31 26.29 10.05
CA ILE A 134 -10.84 27.00 11.22
C ILE A 134 -11.52 26.03 12.18
N ASP A 135 -12.57 25.33 11.74
CA ASP A 135 -13.42 24.57 12.65
C ASP A 135 -12.72 23.29 13.15
N ALA A 136 -11.88 22.68 12.31
CA ALA A 136 -11.09 21.50 12.68
C ALA A 136 -9.71 21.82 13.28
N HIS A 137 -9.40 23.10 13.53
CA HIS A 137 -8.18 23.56 14.22
C HIS A 137 -6.88 22.99 13.59
N VAL A 138 -6.62 23.36 12.33
CA VAL A 138 -5.49 22.83 11.55
C VAL A 138 -4.51 23.95 11.20
N GLU A 139 -4.09 24.71 12.21
CA GLU A 139 -3.01 25.69 12.08
C GLU A 139 -1.76 25.25 12.85
N VAL A 140 -0.68 26.00 12.69
CA VAL A 140 0.61 25.74 13.37
C VAL A 140 0.45 25.73 14.88
N VAL A 141 -0.35 26.67 15.41
CA VAL A 141 -0.61 26.78 16.85
C VAL A 141 -1.29 25.53 17.38
N ASP A 142 -2.28 25.03 16.65
CA ASP A 142 -3.05 23.86 17.08
C ASP A 142 -2.18 22.60 17.07
N PHE A 143 -1.30 22.45 16.08
CA PHE A 143 -0.32 21.38 16.03
C PHE A 143 0.59 21.38 17.27
N ILE A 144 1.10 22.55 17.65
CA ILE A 144 1.95 22.71 18.84
C ILE A 144 1.15 22.44 20.13
N GLN A 145 -0.11 22.90 20.22
CA GLN A 145 -0.96 22.66 21.38
C GLN A 145 -1.31 21.17 21.53
N MET A 146 -1.62 20.48 20.44
CA MET A 146 -1.96 19.05 20.44
C MET A 146 -0.77 18.17 20.84
N LEU A 147 0.43 18.47 20.33
CA LEU A 147 1.63 17.67 20.59
C LEU A 147 2.42 18.10 21.84
N GLY A 148 2.21 19.33 22.30
CA GLY A 148 2.94 19.90 23.44
C GLY A 148 4.45 19.84 23.24
N ILE A 149 5.18 19.30 24.22
CA ILE A 149 6.65 19.15 24.13
C ILE A 149 7.08 18.25 22.97
N THR A 150 6.19 17.36 22.49
CA THR A 150 6.53 16.48 21.37
C THR A 150 6.55 17.18 20.01
N ALA A 151 6.08 18.44 19.94
CA ALA A 151 6.26 19.30 18.79
C ALA A 151 7.70 19.83 18.65
N LEU A 152 8.54 19.70 19.69
CA LEU A 152 9.93 20.18 19.64
C LEU A 152 10.88 19.08 19.17
N ASP A 153 11.65 19.35 18.12
CA ASP A 153 12.76 18.51 17.68
C ASP A 153 13.93 18.57 18.66
N ALA A 154 14.22 19.75 19.22
CA ALA A 154 15.26 19.98 20.21
C ALA A 154 15.14 19.06 21.43
N ARG A 155 13.94 18.52 21.70
CA ARG A 155 13.75 17.54 22.78
C ARG A 155 14.61 16.30 22.61
N ASN A 156 14.92 15.94 21.36
CA ASN A 156 15.73 14.76 21.03
C ASN A 156 17.21 14.95 21.44
N ALA A 157 17.64 16.19 21.70
CA ALA A 157 18.96 16.49 22.24
C ALA A 157 19.05 16.31 23.77
N PHE A 158 17.93 16.05 24.46
CA PHE A 158 17.87 16.00 25.92
C PHE A 158 18.15 14.59 26.47
N TYR A 159 18.96 14.55 27.52
CA TYR A 159 19.14 13.40 28.41
C TYR A 159 18.88 13.84 29.85
N GLY A 160 17.63 13.67 30.31
CA GLY A 160 17.19 14.21 31.59
C GLY A 160 17.25 15.75 31.59
N PRO A 161 17.90 16.40 32.58
CA PRO A 161 18.04 17.87 32.63
C PRO A 161 19.22 18.41 31.80
N LEU A 162 19.99 17.54 31.16
CA LEU A 162 21.14 17.90 30.32
C LEU A 162 20.75 17.85 28.85
N SER A 163 21.20 18.84 28.08
CA SER A 163 21.02 18.90 26.63
C SER A 163 22.38 18.94 25.94
N ASN A 164 22.48 18.21 24.84
CA ASN A 164 23.53 18.48 23.85
C ASN A 164 23.30 19.88 23.24
N PRO A 165 24.36 20.55 22.73
CA PRO A 165 24.19 21.79 21.99
C PRO A 165 23.26 21.54 20.80
N VAL A 166 22.36 22.48 20.56
CA VAL A 166 21.55 22.52 19.35
C VAL A 166 22.21 23.44 18.32
N PRO A 167 22.00 23.21 17.01
CA PRO A 167 22.52 24.08 15.96
C PRO A 167 22.00 25.51 16.08
N ASP A 168 22.76 26.48 15.56
CA ASP A 168 22.39 27.92 15.58
C ASP A 168 21.08 28.24 14.84
N ASN A 169 20.59 27.32 14.01
CA ASN A 169 19.33 27.44 13.27
C ASN A 169 18.26 26.44 13.76
N GLN A 170 18.32 26.02 15.02
CA GLN A 170 17.35 25.09 15.59
C GLN A 170 15.92 25.66 15.50
N TRP A 171 15.72 26.95 15.77
CA TRP A 171 14.41 27.59 15.67
C TRP A 171 13.78 27.45 14.27
N GLU A 172 14.58 27.49 13.21
CA GLU A 172 14.11 27.30 11.83
C GLU A 172 13.60 25.87 11.62
N LYS A 173 14.34 24.89 12.17
CA LYS A 173 13.95 23.47 12.11
C LYS A 173 12.68 23.20 12.91
N GLU A 174 12.51 23.85 14.05
CA GLU A 174 11.28 23.77 14.83
C GLU A 174 10.09 24.27 14.00
N VAL A 175 10.21 25.46 13.40
CA VAL A 175 9.15 26.05 12.58
C VAL A 175 8.86 25.19 11.34
N GLU A 176 9.90 24.65 10.69
CA GLU A 176 9.74 23.74 9.56
C GLU A 176 8.98 22.46 9.97
N LEU A 177 9.34 21.85 11.10
CA LEU A 177 8.67 20.68 11.64
C LEU A 177 7.19 20.98 11.92
N TRP A 178 6.89 22.10 12.56
CA TRP A 178 5.51 22.47 12.87
C TRP A 178 4.69 22.67 11.60
N TRP A 179 5.25 23.34 10.59
CA TRP A 179 4.58 23.55 9.32
C TRP A 179 4.36 22.26 8.54
N GLN A 180 5.37 21.38 8.46
CA GLN A 180 5.23 20.07 7.83
C GLN A 180 4.15 19.22 8.52
N GLY A 181 4.11 19.25 9.86
CA GLY A 181 3.08 18.59 10.66
C GLY A 181 1.68 19.11 10.37
N THR A 182 1.48 20.43 10.35
CA THR A 182 0.20 21.06 10.00
C THR A 182 -0.23 20.70 8.57
N LEU A 183 0.68 20.71 7.59
CA LEU A 183 0.36 20.31 6.21
C LEU A 183 -0.02 18.83 6.11
N ALA A 184 0.66 17.95 6.85
CA ALA A 184 0.31 16.53 6.89
C ALA A 184 -1.07 16.31 7.53
N ALA A 185 -1.39 17.02 8.61
CA ALA A 185 -2.72 16.99 9.22
C ALA A 185 -3.81 17.48 8.25
N LEU A 186 -3.54 18.55 7.50
CA LEU A 186 -4.46 19.05 6.48
C LEU A 186 -4.71 18.02 5.37
N GLN A 187 -3.66 17.35 4.88
CA GLN A 187 -3.77 16.28 3.87
C GLN A 187 -4.60 15.10 4.38
N LEU A 188 -4.41 14.72 5.65
CA LEU A 188 -5.19 13.67 6.29
C LEU A 188 -6.67 14.05 6.36
N LEU A 189 -6.99 15.24 6.85
CA LEU A 189 -8.37 15.67 7.07
C LEU A 189 -9.15 15.86 5.77
N VAL A 190 -8.50 16.34 4.70
CA VAL A 190 -9.10 16.37 3.36
C VAL A 190 -9.49 14.96 2.89
N THR A 191 -8.73 13.94 3.28
CA THR A 191 -9.01 12.53 2.96
C THR A 191 -10.12 11.96 3.86
N GLU A 192 -10.03 12.19 5.18
CA GLU A 192 -11.03 11.72 6.16
C GLU A 192 -12.41 12.34 5.93
N GLN A 193 -12.48 13.53 5.32
CA GLN A 193 -13.75 14.12 4.92
C GLN A 193 -14.54 13.25 3.91
N VAL A 194 -13.86 12.41 3.12
CA VAL A 194 -14.49 11.51 2.16
C VAL A 194 -14.72 10.13 2.74
N THR A 195 -13.74 9.59 3.45
CA THR A 195 -13.81 8.23 4.01
C THR A 195 -14.60 8.15 5.30
N GLY A 196 -14.85 9.29 5.94
CA GLY A 196 -15.17 9.35 7.35
C GLY A 196 -13.90 9.24 8.21
N PRO A 197 -13.99 9.66 9.49
CA PRO A 197 -12.87 9.57 10.42
C PRO A 197 -12.55 8.11 10.75
N SER A 198 -11.26 7.84 10.90
CA SER A 198 -10.72 6.52 11.24
C SER A 198 -11.09 6.06 12.66
N MET A 199 -11.23 7.01 13.60
CA MET A 199 -11.63 6.74 14.98
C MET A 199 -13.15 6.62 15.12
N VAL A 200 -13.63 5.57 15.79
CA VAL A 200 -15.06 5.27 15.96
C VAL A 200 -15.77 6.37 16.75
N GLU A 201 -15.09 6.95 17.73
CA GLU A 201 -15.62 8.01 18.59
C GLU A 201 -15.87 9.29 17.78
N ALA A 202 -14.97 9.61 16.84
CA ALA A 202 -15.10 10.77 15.96
C ALA A 202 -16.21 10.59 14.92
N GLN A 203 -16.62 9.36 14.61
CA GLN A 203 -17.71 9.11 13.65
C GLN A 203 -19.05 9.67 14.13
N GLN A 204 -19.26 9.81 15.45
CA GLN A 204 -20.49 10.40 15.99
C GLN A 204 -20.59 11.91 15.77
N LEU A 205 -19.44 12.58 15.66
CA LEU A 205 -19.34 14.02 15.41
C LEU A 205 -19.28 14.35 13.91
N PHE A 206 -19.10 13.32 13.06
CA PHE A 206 -18.98 13.49 11.62
C PHE A 206 -20.34 13.75 10.96
N SER A 207 -20.46 14.91 10.31
CA SER A 207 -21.66 15.31 9.58
C SER A 207 -21.61 14.87 8.12
N LYS A 208 -22.57 14.04 7.71
CA LYS A 208 -22.72 13.61 6.30
C LYS A 208 -23.27 14.75 5.43
N PRO A 209 -22.95 14.76 4.12
CA PRO A 209 -23.41 15.80 3.19
C PRO A 209 -24.94 15.88 3.14
N GLN A 210 -25.48 17.06 3.44
CA GLN A 210 -26.92 17.34 3.50
C GLN A 210 -27.41 18.01 2.20
N THR A 211 -26.64 18.95 1.67
CA THR A 211 -27.01 19.73 0.48
C THR A 211 -26.68 19.00 -0.82
N LYS A 212 -27.29 19.44 -1.94
CA LYS A 212 -27.04 18.85 -3.27
C LYS A 212 -25.59 19.07 -3.69
N GLU A 213 -25.06 20.25 -3.39
CA GLU A 213 -23.70 20.69 -3.72
C GLU A 213 -22.66 19.91 -2.92
N GLU A 214 -22.91 19.65 -1.63
CA GLU A 214 -22.06 18.81 -0.79
C GLU A 214 -22.02 17.36 -1.28
N LYS A 215 -23.19 16.79 -1.66
CA LYS A 215 -23.26 15.43 -2.22
C LYS A 215 -22.50 15.35 -3.53
N LEU A 216 -22.72 16.30 -4.43
CA LEU A 216 -22.01 16.39 -5.70
C LEU A 216 -20.50 16.48 -5.48
N ARG A 217 -20.05 17.19 -4.44
CA ARG A 217 -18.64 17.21 -4.07
C ARG A 217 -18.14 15.84 -3.63
N CYS A 218 -18.81 15.19 -2.68
CA CYS A 218 -18.37 13.89 -2.17
C CYS A 218 -18.31 12.84 -3.30
N GLU A 219 -19.24 12.86 -4.25
CA GLU A 219 -19.24 11.96 -5.42
C GLU A 219 -18.08 12.22 -6.39
N ASN A 220 -17.58 13.45 -6.45
CA ASN A 220 -16.48 13.84 -7.34
C ASN A 220 -15.10 13.79 -6.67
N GLN A 221 -15.02 13.63 -5.35
CA GLN A 221 -13.74 13.51 -4.64
C GLN A 221 -13.27 12.06 -4.64
N LYS A 222 -12.18 11.79 -5.38
CA LYS A 222 -11.57 10.46 -5.45
C LYS A 222 -10.34 10.40 -4.57
N ILE A 223 -10.25 9.36 -3.77
CA ILE A 223 -9.09 9.06 -2.93
C ILE A 223 -8.53 7.69 -3.28
N ARG A 224 -7.23 7.47 -3.03
CA ARG A 224 -6.63 6.15 -3.18
C ARG A 224 -7.03 5.32 -1.96
N SER A 225 -7.76 4.23 -2.18
CA SER A 225 -8.12 3.27 -1.13
C SER A 225 -7.35 1.97 -1.33
N THR A 226 -6.82 1.42 -0.24
CA THR A 226 -6.22 0.08 -0.20
C THR A 226 -7.27 -1.03 -0.05
N ALA A 227 -8.52 -0.67 0.28
CA ALA A 227 -9.62 -1.62 0.43
C ALA A 227 -10.11 -2.19 -0.92
N TYR A 228 -9.79 -1.51 -2.03
CA TYR A 228 -10.22 -1.90 -3.37
C TYR A 228 -9.01 -1.98 -4.30
N THR A 229 -8.80 -3.14 -4.91
CA THR A 229 -7.79 -3.32 -5.96
C THR A 229 -8.43 -3.07 -7.32
N SER A 230 -7.85 -2.15 -8.09
CA SER A 230 -8.28 -1.90 -9.48
C SER A 230 -7.57 -2.89 -10.41
N PHE A 231 -8.29 -3.91 -10.87
CA PHE A 231 -7.81 -4.78 -11.95
C PHE A 231 -8.13 -4.15 -13.30
N SER A 232 -7.22 -4.27 -14.27
CA SER A 232 -7.52 -3.92 -15.66
C SER A 232 -8.52 -4.93 -16.22
N THR A 233 -9.80 -4.55 -16.25
CA THR A 233 -10.88 -5.34 -16.84
C THR A 233 -10.60 -5.66 -18.31
N LEU A 234 -9.99 -4.70 -19.03
CA LEU A 234 -9.52 -4.89 -20.40
C LEU A 234 -8.42 -5.94 -20.48
N GLY A 235 -7.43 -5.89 -19.58
CA GLY A 235 -6.34 -6.87 -19.53
C GLY A 235 -6.84 -8.29 -19.26
N LEU A 236 -7.75 -8.43 -18.28
CA LEU A 236 -8.42 -9.71 -17.98
C LEU A 236 -9.23 -10.22 -19.17
N ALA A 237 -10.00 -9.35 -19.83
CA ALA A 237 -10.78 -9.72 -21.01
C ALA A 237 -9.88 -10.23 -22.14
N ILE A 238 -8.76 -9.54 -22.43
CA ILE A 238 -7.82 -9.97 -23.47
C ILE A 238 -7.21 -11.34 -23.15
N ILE A 239 -6.76 -11.55 -21.91
CA ILE A 239 -6.14 -12.82 -21.50
C ILE A 239 -7.15 -13.97 -21.61
N PHE A 240 -8.37 -13.79 -21.08
CA PHE A 240 -9.40 -14.83 -21.12
C PHE A 240 -9.91 -15.09 -22.55
N SER A 241 -10.15 -14.04 -23.34
CA SER A 241 -10.63 -14.22 -24.71
C SER A 241 -9.57 -14.84 -25.61
N LEU A 242 -8.33 -14.34 -25.60
CA LEU A 242 -7.27 -14.86 -26.45
C LEU A 242 -6.84 -16.27 -26.01
N GLY A 243 -6.63 -16.47 -24.70
CA GLY A 243 -6.30 -17.78 -24.14
C GLY A 243 -7.42 -18.81 -24.36
N GLY A 244 -8.66 -18.42 -24.13
CA GLY A 244 -9.83 -19.26 -24.41
C GLY A 244 -9.95 -19.63 -25.89
N THR A 245 -9.68 -18.68 -26.80
CA THR A 245 -9.67 -18.93 -28.24
C THR A 245 -8.60 -19.96 -28.63
N PHE A 246 -7.39 -19.85 -28.09
CA PHE A 246 -6.32 -20.83 -28.35
C PHE A 246 -6.67 -22.22 -27.83
N ILE A 247 -7.25 -22.32 -26.63
CA ILE A 247 -7.69 -23.61 -26.06
C ILE A 247 -8.78 -24.23 -26.94
N ILE A 248 -9.82 -23.46 -27.30
CA ILE A 248 -10.91 -23.95 -28.14
C ILE A 248 -10.39 -24.37 -29.51
N LEU A 249 -9.51 -23.57 -30.13
CA LEU A 249 -8.90 -23.91 -31.41
C LEU A 249 -8.10 -25.21 -31.31
N SER A 250 -7.29 -25.38 -30.26
CA SER A 250 -6.50 -26.60 -30.04
C SER A 250 -7.39 -27.83 -29.90
N TYR A 251 -8.49 -27.76 -29.15
CA TYR A 251 -9.41 -28.90 -28.96
C TYR A 251 -10.27 -29.21 -30.18
N THR A 252 -10.59 -28.21 -31.01
CA THR A 252 -11.52 -28.39 -32.15
C THR A 252 -10.80 -28.67 -33.46
N LEU A 253 -9.54 -28.27 -33.61
CA LEU A 253 -8.80 -28.40 -34.87
C LEU A 253 -8.64 -29.85 -35.28
N GLU A 254 -8.20 -30.73 -34.38
CA GLU A 254 -7.99 -32.16 -34.67
C GLU A 254 -9.28 -32.90 -35.10
N PRO A 255 -10.40 -32.86 -34.34
CA PRO A 255 -11.64 -33.51 -34.78
C PRO A 255 -12.24 -32.88 -36.05
N CYS A 256 -12.13 -31.56 -36.24
CA CYS A 256 -12.60 -30.89 -37.45
C CYS A 256 -11.79 -31.30 -38.69
N VAL A 257 -10.46 -31.30 -38.60
CA VAL A 257 -9.57 -31.72 -39.70
C VAL A 257 -9.80 -33.20 -40.01
N ALA A 258 -9.87 -34.07 -39.00
CA ALA A 258 -10.17 -35.49 -39.18
C ALA A 258 -11.53 -35.72 -39.85
N TYR A 259 -12.56 -34.96 -39.46
CA TYR A 259 -13.89 -35.04 -40.08
C TYR A 259 -13.86 -34.62 -41.56
N ILE A 260 -13.22 -33.49 -41.87
CA ILE A 260 -13.13 -32.97 -43.24
C ILE A 260 -12.33 -33.93 -44.15
N GLN A 261 -11.17 -34.41 -43.68
CA GLN A 261 -10.33 -35.35 -44.43
C GLN A 261 -11.06 -36.67 -44.70
N ARG A 262 -11.80 -37.20 -43.72
CA ARG A 262 -12.63 -38.42 -43.91
C ARG A 262 -13.76 -38.20 -44.91
N LYS A 263 -14.47 -37.07 -44.82
CA LYS A 263 -15.62 -36.79 -45.70
C LYS A 263 -15.21 -36.55 -47.15
N ARG A 264 -14.05 -35.92 -47.38
CA ARG A 264 -13.57 -35.58 -48.72
C ARG A 264 -12.57 -36.60 -49.31
N ASN A 265 -12.26 -37.69 -48.58
CA ASN A 265 -11.20 -38.64 -48.96
C ASN A 265 -9.88 -37.95 -49.32
N LEU A 266 -9.57 -36.86 -48.62
CA LEU A 266 -8.32 -36.13 -48.82
C LEU A 266 -7.24 -36.79 -47.98
N ASP A 267 -6.10 -37.02 -48.61
CA ASP A 267 -4.82 -37.29 -47.95
C ASP A 267 -4.85 -38.42 -46.90
N VAL A 268 -5.19 -39.62 -47.37
CA VAL A 268 -5.38 -40.81 -46.53
C VAL A 268 -4.10 -41.23 -45.83
N TYR A 269 -2.94 -41.06 -46.49
CA TYR A 269 -1.64 -41.47 -45.96
C TYR A 269 -1.24 -40.62 -44.75
N HIS A 270 -1.20 -39.29 -44.87
CA HIS A 270 -0.78 -38.42 -43.77
C HIS A 270 -1.71 -38.52 -42.56
N ARG A 271 -3.01 -38.78 -42.78
CA ARG A 271 -3.96 -39.04 -41.70
C ARG A 271 -3.66 -40.36 -40.96
N LEU A 272 -3.33 -41.43 -41.69
CA LEU A 272 -2.97 -42.70 -41.09
C LEU A 272 -1.65 -42.59 -40.33
N GLU A 273 -0.66 -41.92 -40.92
CA GLU A 273 0.64 -41.61 -40.30
C GLU A 273 0.49 -40.81 -39.00
N TRP A 274 -0.32 -39.74 -39.02
CA TRP A 274 -0.65 -38.96 -37.82
C TRP A 274 -1.31 -39.82 -36.74
N ALA A 275 -2.31 -40.62 -37.13
CA ALA A 275 -3.00 -41.51 -36.19
C ALA A 275 -2.05 -42.57 -35.60
N THR A 276 -1.18 -43.19 -36.41
CA THR A 276 -0.23 -44.22 -35.94
C THR A 276 0.83 -43.68 -35.00
N ASN A 277 1.19 -42.40 -35.13
CA ASN A 277 2.15 -41.73 -34.25
C ASN A 277 1.54 -41.26 -32.91
N GLY A 278 0.22 -41.41 -32.72
CA GLY A 278 -0.41 -41.17 -31.43
C GLY A 278 0.10 -42.14 -30.37
N THR A 279 0.28 -41.66 -29.13
CA THR A 279 0.86 -42.46 -28.03
C THR A 279 0.22 -43.82 -27.84
N LEU A 280 -1.12 -43.88 -27.91
CA LEU A 280 -1.86 -45.14 -27.74
C LEU A 280 -1.71 -46.08 -28.94
N GLN A 281 -1.57 -45.54 -30.15
CA GLN A 281 -1.33 -46.35 -31.35
C GLN A 281 0.10 -46.89 -31.38
N LEU A 282 1.10 -46.10 -30.96
CA LEU A 282 2.47 -46.59 -30.78
C LEU A 282 2.55 -47.73 -29.76
N GLN A 283 1.85 -47.60 -28.62
CA GLN A 283 1.72 -48.68 -27.65
C GLN A 283 1.09 -49.93 -28.26
N ARG A 284 -0.01 -49.78 -29.01
CA ARG A 284 -0.68 -50.89 -29.70
C ARG A 284 0.24 -51.56 -30.72
N LEU A 285 0.98 -50.81 -31.54
CA LEU A 285 1.95 -51.37 -32.49
C LEU A 285 3.03 -52.19 -31.77
N ALA A 286 3.56 -51.69 -30.64
CA ALA A 286 4.54 -52.43 -29.84
C ALA A 286 3.98 -53.75 -29.28
N HIS A 287 2.68 -53.81 -28.97
CA HIS A 287 2.02 -55.06 -28.54
C HIS A 287 1.76 -56.00 -29.72
N GLU A 288 1.37 -55.47 -30.88
CA GLU A 288 1.14 -56.25 -32.10
C GLU A 288 2.43 -56.91 -32.62
N GLU A 289 3.58 -56.23 -32.54
CA GLU A 289 4.89 -56.81 -32.90
C GLU A 289 5.26 -58.01 -32.02
N LEU A 290 4.79 -58.04 -30.77
CA LEU A 290 4.94 -59.19 -29.87
C LEU A 290 3.87 -60.28 -30.11
N GLY A 291 2.99 -60.09 -31.09
CA GLY A 291 1.88 -61.00 -31.39
C GLY A 291 0.74 -60.96 -30.36
N LEU A 292 0.62 -59.87 -29.59
CA LEU A 292 -0.31 -59.76 -28.46
C LEU A 292 -1.49 -58.81 -28.74
N GLY A 293 -2.67 -59.29 -28.41
CA GLY A 293 -3.92 -58.53 -28.52
C GLY A 293 -4.53 -58.54 -29.92
N THR A 294 -5.85 -58.75 -29.98
CA THR A 294 -6.63 -58.50 -31.20
C THR A 294 -7.19 -57.09 -31.12
N TRP A 295 -6.69 -56.19 -31.96
CA TRP A 295 -7.03 -54.76 -31.88
C TRP A 295 -8.09 -54.37 -32.89
N THR A 296 -9.00 -53.49 -32.47
CA THR A 296 -9.96 -52.80 -33.34
C THR A 296 -9.70 -51.30 -33.30
N ARG A 297 -10.26 -50.57 -34.27
CA ARG A 297 -10.08 -49.12 -34.40
C ARG A 297 -8.62 -48.69 -34.60
N ALA A 298 -7.86 -49.56 -35.27
CA ALA A 298 -6.45 -49.44 -35.65
C ALA A 298 -6.07 -48.17 -36.43
N ALA A 299 -7.04 -47.50 -37.06
CA ALA A 299 -6.86 -46.28 -37.85
C ALA A 299 -7.48 -45.03 -37.19
N THR A 300 -7.78 -45.08 -35.88
CA THR A 300 -8.32 -43.96 -35.10
C THR A 300 -7.45 -43.67 -33.89
N GLU A 301 -7.57 -42.51 -33.25
CA GLU A 301 -6.71 -42.12 -32.10
C GLU A 301 -6.66 -43.14 -30.97
N VAL A 302 -7.78 -43.78 -30.63
CA VAL A 302 -7.88 -44.70 -29.50
C VAL A 302 -8.11 -46.13 -30.00
N PRO A 303 -7.06 -47.00 -30.00
CA PRO A 303 -7.21 -48.42 -30.29
C PRO A 303 -7.94 -49.12 -29.15
N VAL A 304 -8.74 -50.13 -29.48
CA VAL A 304 -9.52 -50.89 -28.49
C VAL A 304 -9.21 -52.37 -28.65
N VAL A 305 -8.83 -53.01 -27.54
CA VAL A 305 -8.61 -54.46 -27.49
C VAL A 305 -9.95 -55.19 -27.53
N VAL A 306 -10.09 -56.16 -28.42
CA VAL A 306 -11.25 -57.05 -28.45
C VAL A 306 -11.05 -58.10 -27.36
N ALA A 307 -12.06 -58.28 -26.50
CA ALA A 307 -12.06 -59.33 -25.49
C ALA A 307 -12.11 -60.71 -26.16
N SER A 308 -11.17 -61.59 -25.82
CA SER A 308 -11.18 -62.98 -26.29
C SER A 308 -12.31 -63.77 -25.62
N ALA A 309 -12.91 -64.71 -26.36
CA ALA A 309 -14.03 -65.54 -25.92
C ALA A 309 -13.72 -66.44 -24.70
N THR A 310 -12.45 -66.60 -24.34
CA THR A 310 -11.96 -67.48 -23.26
C THR A 310 -11.43 -66.74 -22.02
N GLY A 311 -11.55 -65.41 -21.95
CA GLY A 311 -11.02 -64.60 -20.85
C GLY A 311 -10.24 -63.38 -21.35
N GLY A 312 -9.99 -62.41 -20.47
CA GLY A 312 -9.38 -61.11 -20.80
C GLY A 312 -8.13 -61.21 -21.67
N THR A 313 -7.98 -60.28 -22.61
CA THR A 313 -6.89 -60.29 -23.58
C THR A 313 -5.57 -59.94 -22.89
N LYS A 314 -4.62 -60.88 -22.91
CA LYS A 314 -3.28 -60.71 -22.31
C LYS A 314 -2.49 -59.66 -23.11
N LEU A 315 -1.99 -58.63 -22.42
CA LEU A 315 -1.13 -57.58 -22.99
C LEU A 315 0.33 -57.81 -22.59
N ALA A 316 1.24 -57.12 -23.26
CA ALA A 316 2.66 -57.19 -22.98
C ALA A 316 2.95 -56.68 -21.57
N VAL A 317 3.95 -57.29 -20.93
CA VAL A 317 4.48 -56.84 -19.64
C VAL A 317 5.91 -56.35 -19.84
N VAL A 318 6.36 -55.46 -18.96
CA VAL A 318 7.75 -54.96 -19.00
C VAL A 318 8.65 -55.99 -18.32
N ASP A 319 9.65 -56.47 -19.03
CA ASP A 319 10.76 -57.20 -18.45
C ASP A 319 11.73 -56.22 -17.81
N VAL A 320 12.01 -56.43 -16.52
CA VAL A 320 12.89 -55.60 -15.69
C VAL A 320 14.20 -56.32 -15.33
N SER A 321 14.51 -57.42 -16.02
CA SER A 321 15.75 -58.19 -15.81
C SER A 321 17.01 -57.37 -16.10
N ASP A 322 16.94 -56.42 -17.04
CA ASP A 322 17.93 -55.36 -17.26
C ASP A 322 17.28 -54.00 -16.95
N VAL A 323 17.64 -53.41 -15.81
CA VAL A 323 17.05 -52.16 -15.32
C VAL A 323 17.40 -50.97 -16.21
N GLU A 324 18.55 -51.01 -16.89
CA GLU A 324 19.01 -49.94 -17.79
C GLU A 324 18.44 -50.09 -19.22
N HIS A 325 17.81 -51.23 -19.53
CA HIS A 325 17.20 -51.50 -20.84
C HIS A 325 15.90 -52.32 -20.74
N PRO A 326 14.81 -51.73 -20.22
CA PRO A 326 13.53 -52.43 -20.10
C PRO A 326 12.90 -52.69 -21.47
N VAL A 327 12.48 -53.93 -21.71
CA VAL A 327 11.86 -54.37 -22.98
C VAL A 327 10.46 -54.92 -22.71
N LEU A 328 9.54 -54.71 -23.65
CA LEU A 328 8.23 -55.36 -23.60
C LEU A 328 8.35 -56.82 -24.01
N VAL A 329 7.79 -57.72 -23.20
CA VAL A 329 7.78 -59.17 -23.46
C VAL A 329 6.37 -59.73 -23.33
N ALA A 330 6.15 -60.89 -23.96
CA ALA A 330 4.92 -61.64 -23.75
C ALA A 330 4.82 -62.13 -22.30
N PRO A 331 3.63 -62.05 -21.68
CA PRO A 331 3.46 -62.51 -20.31
C PRO A 331 3.74 -64.02 -20.22
N PRO A 332 4.54 -64.47 -19.23
CA PRO A 332 4.92 -65.88 -19.11
C PRO A 332 3.70 -66.76 -18.78
N GLU A 333 3.63 -67.96 -19.37
CA GLU A 333 2.57 -68.95 -19.07
C GLU A 333 2.53 -69.33 -17.58
N THR A 334 3.67 -69.22 -16.87
CA THR A 334 3.86 -69.66 -15.49
C THR A 334 3.23 -68.76 -14.42
N LEU A 335 2.74 -67.57 -14.77
CA LEU A 335 2.05 -66.71 -13.80
C LEU A 335 0.75 -67.36 -13.27
N GLU A 336 0.13 -68.23 -14.07
CA GLU A 336 -1.05 -69.01 -13.65
C GLU A 336 -0.71 -70.05 -12.57
N VAL A 337 0.52 -70.60 -12.55
CA VAL A 337 0.95 -71.59 -11.55
C VAL A 337 1.38 -70.93 -10.24
N GLN A 338 2.02 -69.76 -10.29
CA GLN A 338 2.40 -69.03 -9.07
C GLN A 338 1.24 -68.28 -8.41
N MET A 339 0.29 -67.74 -9.18
CA MET A 339 -0.90 -67.08 -8.61
C MET A 339 -1.98 -68.07 -8.14
N ALA A 340 -2.07 -69.28 -8.71
CA ALA A 340 -3.02 -70.30 -8.28
C ALA A 340 -2.45 -71.32 -7.26
N GLY A 341 -1.14 -71.25 -6.95
CA GLY A 341 -0.39 -72.34 -6.30
C GLY A 341 0.53 -71.96 -5.13
N GLY A 342 0.09 -71.12 -4.19
CA GLY A 342 0.46 -71.23 -2.76
C GLY A 342 1.83 -70.75 -2.23
N LYS A 343 1.75 -70.13 -1.04
CA LYS A 343 2.75 -70.04 0.06
C LYS A 343 4.10 -69.38 -0.23
N MET A 344 4.26 -68.14 0.26
CA MET A 344 5.58 -67.63 0.69
C MET A 344 6.07 -68.47 1.88
N ALA A 345 7.07 -69.33 1.64
CA ALA A 345 7.94 -69.83 2.68
C ALA A 345 9.02 -68.77 2.96
N GLY A 346 9.24 -68.49 4.24
CA GLY A 346 10.19 -67.49 4.70
C GLY A 346 11.65 -67.85 4.44
N ALA A 347 12.48 -66.80 4.39
CA ALA A 347 13.89 -66.88 4.69
C ALA A 347 14.23 -65.70 5.60
N GLU A 348 14.60 -66.04 6.83
CA GLU A 348 15.06 -65.15 7.88
C GLU A 348 16.59 -65.17 7.91
N SER A 349 17.18 -63.99 8.13
CA SER A 349 18.52 -63.69 8.67
C SER A 349 19.78 -63.92 7.81
N ALA A 350 20.58 -62.86 7.62
CA ALA A 350 21.79 -62.63 8.43
C ALA A 350 22.39 -61.23 8.17
N SER A 351 22.71 -60.54 9.28
CA SER A 351 23.47 -59.30 9.40
C SER A 351 24.93 -59.45 8.97
N SER A 352 25.59 -58.35 8.60
CA SER A 352 26.87 -57.86 9.21
C SER A 352 27.26 -56.50 8.59
N ASP A 353 27.55 -55.56 9.50
CA ASP A 353 28.22 -54.25 9.40
C ASP A 353 27.59 -53.08 8.61
#